data_AF-A0A7J9Y5D8-F1
#
_entry.id   AF-A0A7J9Y5D8-F1
#
_cell.length_a   1.000
_cell.length_b   1.000
_cell.length_c   1.000
_cell.angle_alpha   90.00
_cell.angle_beta   90.00
_cell.angle_gamma   90.00
#
_symmetry.space_group_name_H-M   'P 1'
#
loop_
_entity.id
_entity.type
_entity.pdbx_description
1 polymer ?
#
loop_
_entity_poly.entity_id
_entity_poly.type
_entity_poly.pdbx_seq_one_letter_code
_entity_poly.pdbx_strand_id
1 'polypeptide(L)'
;MPTRAVSGTTLPLVLEEERKYEVGPLFTLPDLRAAVPKGGGIVDQPAVTLRATYYDTADLRLARAGASLRHRRGKPGDPWTLKLPYGEPHVRREITARGPASRIPETLSRLALAYTRGASLSPVTTLQTIRRARQVRDAAGQILAEVADDTVTVLDGRRVISRFREVEVERRAGDRTLLARLERLLITAGAGASSRPKSVRALGPLAAEPADLPPPEDLRPDPLMADVLINELRRQVGQVVSYDPVVRLHPDELDGVDHLRGANGRLHADLRAFAPLFATPPLASGGGRRPARRSASLLGAARVAAPAPPPFGDPLESLRRLSRTLLAVRTPQVLRQRLAEAGDGKISAAEALDPEVLTRLDAVLGAIAGHGAADLSALLVSDPHIALLDGLVTVARAPRLRHLAHEPATEILPALAATFWERLSHAVDQLRPESEPGQWRSARTAARRLSRLCQLAEPALGERAR
;
A
#
# COMPACT_ATOMS: atom_id res chain seq x y z
N MET A 1 19.00 5.81 -35.66
CA MET A 1 18.60 4.45 -35.23
C MET A 1 17.31 4.57 -34.46
N PRO A 2 16.19 4.00 -34.93
CA PRO A 2 14.92 4.16 -34.26
C PRO A 2 14.88 3.30 -32.99
N THR A 3 14.57 3.96 -31.89
CA THR A 3 14.39 3.41 -30.55
C THR A 3 13.28 2.37 -30.60
N ARG A 4 13.63 1.11 -30.36
CA ARG A 4 12.71 -0.02 -30.29
C ARG A 4 11.74 0.23 -29.14
N ALA A 5 10.45 0.36 -29.46
CA ALA A 5 9.38 0.33 -28.46
C ALA A 5 9.53 -0.96 -27.63
N VAL A 6 9.71 -0.82 -26.33
CA VAL A 6 9.68 -1.95 -25.41
C VAL A 6 8.22 -2.41 -25.38
N SER A 7 7.92 -3.52 -26.07
CA SER A 7 6.64 -4.21 -25.95
C SER A 7 6.35 -4.43 -24.46
N GLY A 8 5.27 -3.81 -23.98
CA GLY A 8 4.76 -3.97 -22.61
C GLY A 8 4.40 -5.43 -22.38
N THR A 9 5.33 -6.19 -21.81
CA THR A 9 5.01 -7.51 -21.26
C THR A 9 4.40 -7.25 -19.90
N THR A 10 3.07 -7.22 -19.83
CA THR A 10 2.31 -7.19 -18.58
C THR A 10 2.77 -8.37 -17.73
N LEU A 11 3.48 -8.10 -16.63
CA LEU A 11 3.85 -9.17 -15.71
C LEU A 11 2.58 -9.67 -15.03
N PRO A 12 2.39 -11.00 -14.90
CA PRO A 12 1.23 -11.53 -14.20
C PRO A 12 1.27 -11.08 -12.73
N LEU A 13 0.30 -10.25 -12.36
CA LEU A 13 -0.03 -9.91 -10.98
C LEU A 13 -1.10 -10.88 -10.49
N VAL A 14 -0.75 -11.72 -9.52
CA VAL A 14 -1.70 -12.68 -8.94
C VAL A 14 -1.95 -12.31 -7.49
N LEU A 15 -3.22 -12.33 -7.09
CA LEU A 15 -3.58 -12.24 -5.68
C LEU A 15 -3.54 -13.64 -5.06
N GLU A 16 -2.69 -13.82 -4.08
CA GLU A 16 -2.49 -15.07 -3.36
C GLU A 16 -2.99 -14.92 -1.92
N GLU A 17 -3.77 -15.89 -1.44
CA GLU A 17 -4.18 -16.00 -0.03
C GLU A 17 -3.58 -17.29 0.55
N GLU A 18 -2.69 -17.14 1.53
CA GLU A 18 -1.88 -18.23 2.06
C GLU A 18 -1.75 -18.18 3.60
N ARG A 19 -2.22 -19.22 4.29
CA ARG A 19 -2.09 -19.38 5.75
C ARG A 19 -0.88 -20.24 6.08
N LYS A 20 -0.13 -19.88 7.12
CA LYS A 20 1.10 -20.59 7.52
C LYS A 20 0.99 -21.13 8.92
N TYR A 21 1.59 -22.28 9.13
CA TYR A 21 1.58 -22.96 10.41
C TYR A 21 2.97 -23.46 10.75
N GLU A 22 3.43 -23.14 11.95
CA GLU A 22 4.66 -23.65 12.52
C GLU A 22 4.38 -25.04 13.10
N VAL A 23 5.24 -25.99 12.74
CA VAL A 23 5.08 -27.38 13.18
C VAL A 23 6.42 -27.92 13.68
N GLY A 24 6.36 -28.74 14.73
CA GLY A 24 7.52 -29.42 15.27
C GLY A 24 8.05 -30.51 14.32
N PRO A 25 9.28 -31.01 14.56
CA PRO A 25 9.86 -32.07 13.75
C PRO A 25 9.03 -33.37 13.76
N LEU A 26 8.35 -33.66 14.87
CA LEU A 26 7.52 -34.86 15.05
C LEU A 26 6.06 -34.68 14.58
N PHE A 27 5.70 -33.53 14.01
CA PHE A 27 4.34 -33.29 13.54
C PHE A 27 3.94 -34.25 12.42
N THR A 28 2.74 -34.82 12.52
CA THR A 28 2.17 -35.65 11.45
C THR A 28 1.03 -34.88 10.83
N LEU A 29 1.06 -34.69 9.50
CA LEU A 29 -0.06 -34.03 8.83
C LEU A 29 -1.33 -34.86 9.03
N PRO A 30 -2.42 -34.29 9.58
CA PRO A 30 -3.66 -35.02 9.78
C PRO A 30 -4.29 -35.42 8.44
N ASP A 31 -5.22 -36.37 8.49
CA ASP A 31 -6.04 -36.70 7.34
C ASP A 31 -6.92 -35.51 6.95
N LEU A 32 -6.62 -34.91 5.80
CA LEU A 32 -7.35 -33.73 5.32
C LEU A 32 -8.73 -34.09 4.75
N ARG A 33 -9.10 -35.38 4.59
CA ARG A 33 -10.35 -35.81 3.95
C ARG A 33 -11.58 -35.25 4.65
N ALA A 34 -11.49 -35.03 5.96
CA ALA A 34 -12.54 -34.40 6.74
C ALA A 34 -12.87 -32.95 6.31
N ALA A 35 -11.95 -32.25 5.62
CA ALA A 35 -12.18 -30.90 5.09
C ALA A 35 -12.63 -30.89 3.62
N VAL A 36 -12.53 -32.01 2.91
CA VAL A 36 -12.83 -32.10 1.47
C VAL A 36 -14.34 -31.99 1.23
N PRO A 37 -14.80 -31.20 0.24
CA PRO A 37 -16.21 -31.18 -0.15
C PRO A 37 -16.72 -32.55 -0.63
N LYS A 38 -18.04 -32.77 -0.54
CA LYS A 38 -18.68 -34.04 -0.96
C LYS A 38 -18.31 -34.38 -2.41
N GLY A 39 -17.85 -35.61 -2.63
CA GLY A 39 -17.42 -36.10 -3.96
C GLY A 39 -16.03 -35.64 -4.40
N GLY A 40 -15.37 -34.77 -3.63
CA GLY A 40 -13.99 -34.36 -3.88
C GLY A 40 -12.96 -35.36 -3.37
N GLY A 41 -11.68 -35.01 -3.53
CA GLY A 41 -10.57 -35.85 -3.10
C GLY A 41 -9.30 -35.09 -2.75
N ILE A 42 -8.29 -35.83 -2.29
CA ILE A 42 -6.93 -35.34 -2.07
C ILE A 42 -6.02 -36.02 -3.08
N VAL A 43 -5.15 -35.23 -3.71
CA VAL A 43 -4.11 -35.75 -4.61
C VAL A 43 -2.74 -35.34 -4.10
N ASP A 44 -1.95 -36.31 -3.68
CA ASP A 44 -0.54 -36.11 -3.32
C ASP A 44 0.27 -35.69 -4.56
N GLN A 45 1.14 -34.70 -4.38
CA GLN A 45 2.09 -34.26 -5.41
C GLN A 45 3.46 -34.88 -5.14
N PRO A 46 4.25 -35.17 -6.19
CA PRO A 46 5.64 -35.56 -6.02
C PRO A 46 6.41 -34.55 -5.18
N ALA A 47 7.24 -35.04 -4.25
CA ALA A 47 8.09 -34.17 -3.45
C ALA A 47 9.09 -33.42 -4.35
N VAL A 48 9.25 -32.12 -4.13
CA VAL A 48 10.17 -31.28 -4.90
C VAL A 48 11.18 -30.61 -3.98
N THR A 49 12.42 -30.49 -4.46
CA THR A 49 13.46 -29.69 -3.77
C THR A 49 13.60 -28.34 -4.46
N LEU A 50 13.38 -27.27 -3.70
CA LEU A 50 13.41 -25.90 -4.17
C LEU A 50 14.56 -25.16 -3.51
N ARG A 51 15.32 -24.37 -4.28
CA ARG A 51 16.36 -23.50 -3.72
C ARG A 51 16.06 -22.03 -4.04
N ALA A 52 15.86 -21.20 -3.03
CA ALA A 52 15.49 -19.80 -3.22
C ALA A 52 16.47 -18.86 -2.51
N THR A 53 17.07 -17.93 -3.25
CA THR A 53 17.89 -16.86 -2.68
C THR A 53 17.03 -15.60 -2.54
N TYR A 54 16.97 -15.06 -1.32
CA TYR A 54 16.21 -13.87 -0.97
C TYR A 54 17.10 -12.64 -1.02
N TYR A 55 16.53 -11.54 -1.48
CA TYR A 55 17.18 -10.25 -1.62
C TYR A 55 16.42 -9.21 -0.79
N ASP A 56 17.18 -8.39 -0.06
CA ASP A 56 16.64 -7.33 0.78
C ASP A 56 17.68 -6.22 0.96
N THR A 57 17.29 -5.14 1.62
CA THR A 57 18.20 -4.09 2.07
C THR A 57 18.99 -4.56 3.29
N ALA A 58 20.10 -3.87 3.61
CA ALA A 58 20.95 -4.23 4.75
C ALA A 58 20.20 -4.25 6.09
N ASP A 59 19.18 -3.38 6.23
CA ASP A 59 18.28 -3.24 7.38
C ASP A 59 16.94 -4.01 7.23
N LEU A 60 16.86 -4.90 6.23
CA LEU A 60 15.77 -5.87 5.98
C LEU A 60 14.39 -5.22 5.79
N ARG A 61 14.32 -4.11 5.05
CA ARG A 61 13.08 -3.33 4.85
C ARG A 61 11.97 -4.14 4.21
N LEU A 62 12.26 -5.01 3.23
CA LEU A 62 11.22 -5.83 2.59
C LEU A 62 10.67 -6.83 3.60
N ALA A 63 11.53 -7.60 4.27
CA ALA A 63 11.12 -8.60 5.23
C ALA A 63 10.29 -8.00 6.38
N ARG A 64 10.76 -6.89 6.97
CA ARG A 64 10.06 -6.17 8.05
C ARG A 64 8.71 -5.59 7.61
N ALA A 65 8.59 -5.20 6.34
CA ALA A 65 7.33 -4.74 5.76
C ALA A 65 6.39 -5.89 5.32
N GLY A 66 6.76 -7.16 5.55
CA GLY A 66 5.96 -8.27 5.06
C GLY A 66 5.96 -8.39 3.53
N ALA A 67 7.03 -7.94 2.86
CA ALA A 67 7.33 -8.17 1.46
C ALA A 67 8.46 -9.21 1.30
N SER A 68 8.68 -9.74 0.11
CA SER A 68 9.85 -10.59 -0.17
C SER A 68 10.20 -10.59 -1.65
N LEU A 69 11.49 -10.42 -1.97
CA LEU A 69 12.03 -10.63 -3.30
C LEU A 69 12.94 -11.86 -3.29
N ARG A 70 12.73 -12.78 -4.23
CA ARG A 70 13.56 -13.98 -4.34
C ARG A 70 13.78 -14.41 -5.78
N HIS A 71 14.91 -15.08 -6.01
CA HIS A 71 15.14 -15.88 -7.20
C HIS A 71 15.09 -17.36 -6.80
N ARG A 72 14.24 -18.15 -7.45
CA ARG A 72 14.07 -19.58 -7.16
C ARG A 72 14.64 -20.43 -8.28
N ARG A 73 15.46 -21.42 -7.91
CA ARG A 73 15.96 -22.49 -8.77
C ARG A 73 15.22 -23.79 -8.51
N GLY A 74 15.10 -24.64 -9.53
CA GLY A 74 14.50 -25.97 -9.43
C GLY A 74 13.00 -26.00 -9.73
N LYS A 75 12.45 -24.93 -10.32
CA LYS A 75 11.15 -24.94 -11.02
C LYS A 75 11.39 -24.61 -12.49
N PRO A 76 10.54 -25.08 -13.42
CA PRO A 76 10.60 -24.64 -14.80
C PRO A 76 10.66 -23.10 -14.89
N GLY A 77 11.67 -22.59 -15.60
CA GLY A 77 11.84 -21.16 -15.86
C GLY A 77 12.56 -20.35 -14.76
N ASP A 78 13.00 -20.97 -13.66
CA ASP A 78 13.77 -20.36 -12.55
C ASP A 78 13.37 -18.89 -12.24
N PRO A 79 12.13 -18.66 -11.79
CA PRO A 79 11.57 -17.32 -11.76
C PRO A 79 12.14 -16.45 -10.64
N TRP A 80 12.22 -15.16 -10.93
CA TRP A 80 12.18 -14.12 -9.91
C TRP A 80 10.75 -13.92 -9.44
N THR A 81 10.56 -13.78 -8.14
CA THR A 81 9.26 -13.54 -7.51
C THR A 81 9.35 -12.39 -6.52
N LEU A 82 8.49 -11.39 -6.69
CA LEU A 82 8.22 -10.35 -5.70
C LEU A 82 6.85 -10.59 -5.09
N LYS A 83 6.79 -10.75 -3.76
CA LYS A 83 5.53 -10.76 -3.00
C LYS A 83 5.40 -9.44 -2.24
N LEU A 84 4.28 -8.75 -2.40
CA LEU A 84 3.96 -7.49 -1.71
C LEU A 84 2.72 -7.68 -0.83
N PRO A 85 2.67 -7.07 0.37
CA PRO A 85 1.46 -7.10 1.20
C PRO A 85 0.27 -6.45 0.49
N TYR A 86 -0.94 -6.93 0.73
CA TYR A 86 -2.15 -6.35 0.15
C TYR A 86 -3.39 -6.48 1.03
N GLY A 87 -3.88 -5.35 1.55
CA GLY A 87 -5.20 -5.19 2.15
C GLY A 87 -5.41 -5.92 3.49
N GLU A 88 -5.26 -7.23 3.49
CA GLU A 88 -5.54 -8.13 4.60
C GLU A 88 -4.30 -8.96 4.96
N PRO A 89 -4.20 -9.45 6.21
CA PRO A 89 -3.23 -10.48 6.57
C PRO A 89 -3.36 -11.70 5.64
N HIS A 90 -2.25 -12.39 5.36
CA HIS A 90 -2.20 -13.59 4.50
C HIS A 90 -2.48 -13.37 3.01
N VAL A 91 -2.95 -12.17 2.61
CA VAL A 91 -3.17 -11.83 1.20
C VAL A 91 -2.00 -11.01 0.67
N ARG A 92 -1.39 -11.50 -0.42
CA ARG A 92 -0.23 -10.87 -1.04
C ARG A 92 -0.39 -10.82 -2.54
N ARG A 93 0.16 -9.78 -3.13
CA ARG A 93 0.35 -9.66 -4.58
C ARG A 93 1.64 -10.35 -4.96
N GLU A 94 1.56 -11.37 -5.80
CA GLU A 94 2.71 -12.03 -6.38
C GLU A 94 2.94 -11.55 -7.82
N ILE A 95 4.16 -11.06 -8.08
CA ILE A 95 4.63 -10.68 -9.41
C ILE A 95 5.82 -11.57 -9.77
N THR A 96 5.73 -12.24 -10.90
CA THR A 96 6.78 -13.13 -11.41
C THR A 96 7.41 -12.58 -12.67
N ALA A 97 8.75 -12.61 -12.73
CA ALA A 97 9.52 -12.24 -13.91
C ALA A 97 10.59 -13.30 -14.22
N ARG A 98 10.93 -13.45 -15.50
CA ARG A 98 12.06 -14.27 -15.95
C ARG A 98 13.34 -13.45 -15.96
N GLY A 99 14.48 -14.10 -15.75
CA GLY A 99 15.79 -13.46 -15.85
C GLY A 99 16.87 -14.28 -15.13
N PRO A 100 18.15 -14.03 -15.42
CA PRO A 100 19.23 -14.75 -14.76
C PRO A 100 19.32 -14.38 -13.27
N ALA A 101 19.83 -15.31 -12.45
CA ALA A 101 20.03 -15.11 -11.01
C ALA A 101 21.02 -13.98 -10.68
N SER A 102 21.88 -13.60 -11.62
CA SER A 102 22.92 -12.57 -11.44
C SER A 102 22.38 -11.14 -11.48
N ARG A 103 21.15 -10.93 -11.94
CA ARG A 103 20.56 -9.59 -12.08
C ARG A 103 19.08 -9.60 -11.74
N ILE A 104 18.69 -8.81 -10.74
CA ILE A 104 17.29 -8.56 -10.42
C ILE A 104 16.63 -7.89 -11.64
N PRO A 105 15.49 -8.40 -12.15
CA PRO A 105 14.76 -7.76 -13.23
C PRO A 105 14.37 -6.33 -12.86
N GLU A 106 14.61 -5.40 -13.78
CA GLU A 106 14.43 -3.97 -13.50
C GLU A 106 12.99 -3.67 -13.06
N THR A 107 12.00 -4.28 -13.70
CA THR A 107 10.59 -4.15 -13.32
C THR A 107 10.37 -4.49 -11.84
N LEU A 108 10.90 -5.61 -11.34
CA LEU A 108 10.73 -5.98 -9.93
C LEU A 108 11.47 -5.02 -8.99
N SER A 109 12.67 -4.56 -9.36
CA SER A 109 13.41 -3.58 -8.56
C SER A 109 12.67 -2.24 -8.47
N ARG A 110 12.04 -1.77 -9.56
CA ARG A 110 11.21 -0.56 -9.57
C ARG A 110 9.98 -0.69 -8.68
N LEU A 111 9.32 -1.86 -8.68
CA LEU A 111 8.19 -2.14 -7.79
C LEU A 111 8.61 -2.15 -6.32
N ALA A 112 9.79 -2.70 -6.02
CA ALA A 112 10.33 -2.76 -4.67
C ALA A 112 10.72 -1.38 -4.10
N LEU A 113 10.92 -0.35 -4.94
CA LEU A 113 11.29 1.01 -4.51
C LEU A 113 10.33 1.61 -3.47
N ALA A 114 9.04 1.26 -3.53
CA ALA A 114 8.05 1.71 -2.55
C ALA A 114 8.42 1.32 -1.11
N TYR A 115 9.17 0.23 -0.95
CA TYR A 115 9.56 -0.34 0.34
C TYR A 115 11.06 -0.13 0.62
N THR A 116 11.94 -0.30 -0.37
CA THR A 116 13.38 -0.11 -0.19
C THR A 116 13.74 1.37 -0.05
N ARG A 117 12.97 2.25 -0.69
CA ARG A 117 13.13 3.71 -0.67
C ARG A 117 14.56 4.13 -1.03
N GLY A 118 15.08 3.52 -2.11
CA GLY A 118 16.40 3.80 -2.66
C GLY A 118 17.55 3.00 -2.05
N ALA A 119 17.33 2.29 -0.93
CA ALA A 119 18.37 1.42 -0.37
C ALA A 119 18.67 0.22 -1.30
N SER A 120 19.94 -0.16 -1.38
CA SER A 120 20.43 -1.22 -2.27
C SER A 120 19.92 -2.60 -1.85
N LEU A 121 19.56 -3.42 -2.84
CA LEU A 121 19.17 -4.81 -2.65
C LEU A 121 20.38 -5.74 -2.82
N SER A 122 20.60 -6.62 -1.84
CA SER A 122 21.64 -7.65 -1.88
C SER A 122 21.09 -9.00 -1.43
N PRO A 123 21.72 -10.14 -1.79
CA PRO A 123 21.35 -11.44 -1.23
C PRO A 123 21.50 -11.43 0.29
N VAL A 124 20.45 -11.83 1.02
CA VAL A 124 20.45 -11.84 2.50
C VAL A 124 20.33 -13.24 3.09
N THR A 125 19.71 -14.19 2.38
CA THR A 125 19.65 -15.60 2.80
C THR A 125 19.32 -16.52 1.63
N THR A 126 19.71 -17.79 1.71
CA THR A 126 19.27 -18.83 0.77
C THR A 126 18.56 -19.94 1.51
N LEU A 127 17.37 -20.32 1.03
CA LEU A 127 16.59 -21.42 1.58
C LEU A 127 16.64 -22.61 0.63
N GLN A 128 16.84 -23.80 1.18
CA GLN A 128 16.55 -25.06 0.51
C GLN A 128 15.33 -25.69 1.17
N THR A 129 14.28 -25.93 0.39
CA THR A 129 13.00 -26.46 0.87
C THR A 129 12.70 -27.78 0.18
N ILE A 130 12.45 -28.82 0.97
CA ILE A 130 11.80 -30.04 0.49
C ILE A 130 10.31 -29.85 0.71
N ARG A 131 9.55 -29.71 -0.38
CA ARG A 131 8.10 -29.50 -0.35
C ARG A 131 7.37 -30.80 -0.64
N ARG A 132 6.43 -31.17 0.23
CA ARG A 132 5.46 -32.25 0.02
C ARG A 132 4.05 -31.63 -0.03
N ALA A 133 3.51 -31.47 -1.23
CA ALA A 133 2.23 -30.82 -1.44
C ALA A 133 1.09 -31.82 -1.63
N ARG A 134 -0.10 -31.45 -1.14
CA ARG A 134 -1.37 -32.15 -1.33
C ARG A 134 -2.39 -31.18 -1.91
N GLN A 135 -3.05 -31.58 -2.98
CA GLN A 135 -4.10 -30.78 -3.59
C GLN A 135 -5.47 -31.25 -3.09
N VAL A 136 -6.23 -30.34 -2.51
CA VAL A 136 -7.65 -30.55 -2.20
C VAL A 136 -8.46 -30.21 -3.44
N ARG A 137 -9.22 -31.17 -3.96
CA ARG A 137 -9.99 -31.04 -5.19
C ARG A 137 -11.48 -31.27 -4.97
N ASP A 138 -12.31 -30.63 -5.79
CA ASP A 138 -13.75 -30.92 -5.84
C ASP A 138 -14.06 -32.18 -6.68
N ALA A 139 -15.35 -32.49 -6.83
CA ALA A 139 -15.83 -33.64 -7.60
C ALA A 139 -15.53 -33.53 -9.12
N ALA A 140 -15.35 -32.32 -9.64
CA ALA A 140 -14.95 -32.07 -11.02
C ALA A 140 -13.42 -32.10 -11.21
N GLY A 141 -12.65 -32.28 -10.13
CA GLY A 141 -11.19 -32.32 -10.14
C GLY A 141 -10.54 -30.92 -10.11
N GLN A 142 -11.28 -29.84 -9.92
CA GLN A 142 -10.74 -28.49 -9.80
C GLN A 142 -9.98 -28.35 -8.46
N ILE A 143 -8.81 -27.70 -8.49
CA ILE A 143 -8.01 -27.49 -7.27
C ILE A 143 -8.64 -26.37 -6.44
N LEU A 144 -9.04 -26.70 -5.22
CA LEU A 144 -9.64 -25.76 -4.27
C LEU A 144 -8.59 -25.14 -3.35
N ALA A 145 -7.62 -25.94 -2.91
CA ALA A 145 -6.50 -25.49 -2.08
C ALA A 145 -5.28 -26.41 -2.27
N GLU A 146 -4.09 -25.89 -2.00
CA GLU A 146 -2.85 -26.67 -1.87
C GLU A 146 -2.38 -26.62 -0.42
N VAL A 147 -2.12 -27.78 0.19
CA VAL A 147 -1.50 -27.92 1.51
C VAL A 147 -0.07 -28.40 1.31
N ALA A 148 0.91 -27.56 1.61
CA ALA A 148 2.32 -27.85 1.45
C ALA A 148 2.99 -28.05 2.82
N ASP A 149 3.54 -29.25 3.04
CA ASP A 149 4.38 -29.56 4.20
C ASP A 149 5.85 -29.41 3.80
N ASP A 150 6.45 -28.34 4.31
CA ASP A 150 7.75 -27.86 3.88
C ASP A 150 8.80 -28.08 4.98
N THR A 151 9.85 -28.83 4.64
CA THR A 151 11.08 -28.91 5.44
C THR A 151 12.09 -27.91 4.89
N VAL A 152 12.39 -26.87 5.67
CA VAL A 152 13.22 -25.74 5.25
C VAL A 152 14.58 -25.79 5.93
N THR A 153 15.64 -25.68 5.13
CA THR A 153 17.02 -25.50 5.58
C THR A 153 17.48 -24.10 5.20
N VAL A 154 17.95 -23.33 6.17
CA VAL A 154 18.52 -22.00 5.97
C VAL A 154 20.02 -22.15 5.71
N LEU A 155 20.49 -21.56 4.61
CA LEU A 155 21.86 -21.66 4.14
C LEU A 155 22.55 -20.30 4.13
N ASP A 156 23.79 -20.30 4.59
CA ASP A 156 24.76 -19.22 4.43
C ASP A 156 25.93 -19.76 3.61
N GLY A 157 25.95 -19.42 2.32
CA GLY A 157 26.82 -20.07 1.34
C GLY A 157 26.57 -21.58 1.28
N ARG A 158 27.51 -22.36 1.83
CA ARG A 158 27.43 -23.84 1.96
C ARG A 158 27.09 -24.32 3.37
N ARG A 159 27.05 -23.43 4.36
CA ARG A 159 26.81 -23.77 5.76
C ARG A 159 25.31 -23.81 6.05
N VAL A 160 24.88 -24.82 6.80
CA VAL A 160 23.53 -24.88 7.37
C VAL A 160 23.49 -24.02 8.62
N ILE A 161 22.65 -23.00 8.64
CA ILE A 161 22.46 -22.10 9.79
C ILE A 161 21.38 -22.63 10.72
N SER A 162 20.25 -23.04 10.15
CA SER A 162 19.12 -23.58 10.91
C SER A 162 18.22 -24.43 10.03
N ARG A 163 17.32 -25.17 10.67
CA ARG A 163 16.26 -25.91 10.02
C ARG A 163 14.96 -25.67 10.74
N PHE A 164 13.87 -25.61 9.98
CA PHE A 164 12.53 -25.57 10.53
C PHE A 164 11.56 -26.26 9.59
N ARG A 165 10.39 -26.59 10.11
CA ARG A 165 9.30 -27.15 9.32
C ARG A 165 8.10 -26.22 9.41
N GLU A 166 7.32 -26.19 8.34
CA GLU A 166 6.07 -25.42 8.29
C GLU A 166 5.06 -26.09 7.38
N VAL A 167 3.79 -25.86 7.65
CA VAL A 167 2.70 -26.18 6.73
C VAL A 167 2.15 -24.89 6.17
N GLU A 168 1.98 -24.82 4.85
CA GLU A 168 1.33 -23.72 4.15
C GLU A 168 0.01 -24.22 3.54
N VAL A 169 -1.05 -23.43 3.66
CA VAL A 169 -2.33 -23.68 2.98
C VAL A 169 -2.60 -22.51 2.06
N GLU A 170 -2.51 -22.75 0.75
CA GLU A 170 -2.71 -21.76 -0.30
C GLU A 170 -4.10 -21.94 -0.93
N ARG A 171 -4.89 -20.85 -0.97
CA ARG A 171 -6.21 -20.86 -1.59
C ARG A 171 -6.09 -20.87 -3.12
N ARG A 172 -6.91 -21.70 -3.77
CA ARG A 172 -7.10 -21.72 -5.22
C ARG A 172 -8.54 -21.33 -5.54
N ALA A 173 -9.31 -22.21 -6.18
CA ALA A 173 -10.73 -21.99 -6.46
C ALA A 173 -11.62 -22.16 -5.21
N GLY A 174 -11.08 -22.68 -4.11
CA GLY A 174 -11.80 -22.88 -2.87
C GLY A 174 -12.13 -21.56 -2.17
N ASP A 175 -13.12 -21.63 -1.28
CA ASP A 175 -13.57 -20.51 -0.47
C ASP A 175 -12.84 -20.43 0.88
N ARG A 176 -13.12 -19.36 1.64
CA ARG A 176 -12.54 -19.18 2.99
C ARG A 176 -13.08 -20.19 4.00
N THR A 177 -14.23 -20.81 3.76
CA THR A 177 -14.79 -21.84 4.66
C THR A 177 -13.99 -23.15 4.59
N LEU A 178 -13.49 -23.51 3.40
CA LEU A 178 -12.53 -24.60 3.23
C LEU A 178 -11.24 -24.32 4.00
N LEU A 179 -10.68 -23.11 3.87
CA LEU A 179 -9.45 -22.74 4.60
C LEU A 179 -9.64 -22.86 6.12
N ALA A 180 -10.78 -22.39 6.64
CA ALA A 180 -11.10 -22.49 8.07
C ALA A 180 -11.25 -23.95 8.54
N ARG A 181 -11.76 -24.85 7.69
CA ARG A 181 -11.81 -26.30 8.00
C ARG A 181 -10.42 -26.91 8.04
N LEU A 182 -9.58 -26.62 7.05
CA LEU A 182 -8.19 -27.10 6.99
C LEU A 182 -7.39 -26.58 8.20
N GLU A 183 -7.53 -25.31 8.54
CA GLU A 183 -6.93 -24.70 9.71
C GLU A 183 -7.30 -25.45 10.99
N ARG A 184 -8.59 -25.70 11.25
CA ARG A 184 -9.04 -26.44 12.43
C ARG A 184 -8.41 -27.83 12.53
N LEU A 185 -8.24 -28.55 11.42
CA LEU A 185 -7.58 -29.85 11.42
C LEU A 185 -6.10 -29.72 11.80
N LEU A 186 -5.39 -28.75 11.20
CA LEU A 186 -3.97 -28.52 11.47
C LEU A 186 -3.72 -28.10 12.92
N ILE A 187 -4.51 -27.16 13.44
CA ILE A 187 -4.41 -26.71 14.84
C ILE A 187 -4.71 -27.85 15.80
N THR A 188 -5.76 -28.65 15.55
CA THR A 188 -6.09 -29.84 16.37
C THR A 188 -4.95 -30.87 16.36
N ALA A 189 -4.23 -30.98 15.24
CA ALA A 189 -3.06 -31.85 15.13
C ALA A 189 -1.77 -31.27 15.75
N GLY A 190 -1.85 -30.10 16.40
CA GLY A 190 -0.74 -29.48 17.12
C GLY A 190 0.07 -28.47 16.30
N ALA A 191 -0.44 -28.00 15.15
CA ALA A 191 0.18 -26.90 14.43
C ALA A 191 -0.07 -25.56 15.13
N GLY A 192 0.92 -24.67 15.16
CA GLY A 192 0.77 -23.30 15.67
C GLY A 192 0.53 -22.33 14.51
N ALA A 193 -0.53 -21.51 14.57
CA ALA A 193 -0.75 -20.49 13.55
C ALA A 193 0.41 -19.48 13.51
N SER A 194 0.83 -19.09 12.30
CA SER A 194 1.89 -18.09 12.11
C SER A 194 1.57 -17.20 10.92
N SER A 195 1.85 -15.90 11.08
CA SER A 195 1.78 -14.92 10.01
C SER A 195 3.15 -14.60 9.40
N ARG A 196 4.23 -15.14 9.98
CA ARG A 196 5.60 -14.80 9.59
C ARG A 196 6.00 -15.50 8.28
N PRO A 197 6.43 -14.77 7.24
CA PRO A 197 6.98 -15.39 6.04
C PRO A 197 8.24 -16.22 6.33
N LYS A 198 8.48 -17.25 5.51
CA LYS A 198 9.73 -18.04 5.49
C LYS A 198 11.01 -17.21 5.60
N SER A 199 11.07 -16.11 4.84
CA SER A 199 12.24 -15.22 4.85
C SER A 199 12.46 -14.59 6.21
N VAL A 200 11.39 -14.13 6.89
CA VAL A 200 11.47 -13.55 8.23
C VAL A 200 11.94 -14.60 9.25
N ARG A 201 11.38 -15.82 9.21
CA ARG A 201 11.82 -16.93 10.08
C ARG A 201 13.29 -17.29 9.87
N ALA A 202 13.74 -17.29 8.62
CA ALA A 202 15.11 -17.63 8.26
C ALA A 202 16.13 -16.53 8.64
N LEU A 203 15.75 -15.26 8.51
CA LEU A 203 16.59 -14.11 8.83
C LEU A 203 16.65 -13.81 10.34
N GLY A 204 15.72 -14.35 11.12
CA GLY A 204 15.76 -14.27 12.58
C GLY A 204 15.34 -12.91 13.14
N PRO A 205 15.85 -12.50 14.32
CA PRO A 205 15.34 -11.36 15.08
C PRO A 205 15.32 -10.03 14.30
N LEU A 206 16.35 -9.75 13.50
CA LEU A 206 16.41 -8.51 12.72
C LEU A 206 15.26 -8.36 11.72
N ALA A 207 14.78 -9.46 11.14
CA ALA A 207 13.63 -9.43 10.23
C ALA A 207 12.29 -9.37 10.96
N ALA A 208 12.27 -9.67 12.27
CA ALA A 208 11.09 -9.62 13.12
C ALA A 208 10.89 -8.25 13.79
N GLU A 209 11.86 -7.34 13.66
CA GLU A 209 11.72 -5.95 14.08
C GLU A 209 10.53 -5.27 13.40
N PRO A 210 9.86 -4.30 14.05
CA PRO A 210 8.73 -3.59 13.46
C PRO A 210 9.07 -3.00 12.09
N ALA A 211 8.10 -2.98 11.17
CA ALA A 211 8.23 -2.27 9.90
C ALA A 211 8.59 -0.79 10.13
N ASP A 212 9.34 -0.19 9.20
CA ASP A 212 9.60 1.26 9.28
C ASP A 212 8.31 2.09 9.21
N LEU A 213 7.29 1.55 8.54
CA LEU A 213 5.92 2.03 8.58
C LEU A 213 5.07 1.03 9.37
N PRO A 214 4.87 1.23 10.67
CA PRO A 214 3.97 0.40 11.45
C PRO A 214 2.54 0.51 10.92
N PRO A 215 1.72 -0.56 11.01
CA PRO A 215 0.30 -0.46 10.71
C PRO A 215 -0.39 0.50 11.70
N PRO A 216 -1.56 1.06 11.36
CA PRO A 216 -2.43 1.69 12.33
C PRO A 216 -2.79 0.70 13.44
N GLU A 217 -2.85 1.18 14.68
CA GLU A 217 -3.20 0.38 15.85
C GLU A 217 -4.65 0.69 16.28
N ASP A 218 -5.25 -0.17 17.08
CA ASP A 218 -6.53 0.15 17.71
C ASP A 218 -6.33 1.29 18.73
N LEU A 219 -7.20 2.29 18.66
CA LEU A 219 -7.15 3.39 19.63
C LEU A 219 -7.64 2.88 20.98
N ARG A 220 -6.89 3.25 22.03
CA ARG A 220 -7.32 3.06 23.41
C ARG A 220 -8.56 3.94 23.71
N PRO A 221 -9.35 3.61 24.75
CA PRO A 221 -10.32 4.56 25.29
C PRO A 221 -9.65 5.90 25.62
N ASP A 222 -10.34 7.01 25.36
CA ASP A 222 -9.85 8.38 25.55
C ASP A 222 -8.47 8.64 24.92
N PRO A 223 -8.32 8.44 23.60
CA PRO A 223 -7.02 8.56 22.94
C PRO A 223 -6.50 10.00 22.99
N LEU A 224 -5.19 10.16 22.98
CA LEU A 224 -4.58 11.48 22.76
C LEU A 224 -4.80 11.91 21.31
N MET A 225 -4.78 13.22 21.05
CA MET A 225 -4.81 13.73 19.68
C MET A 225 -3.63 13.18 18.83
N ALA A 226 -2.49 12.92 19.45
CA ALA A 226 -1.34 12.26 18.84
C ALA A 226 -1.65 10.84 18.36
N ASP A 227 -2.39 10.05 19.15
CA ASP A 227 -2.74 8.67 18.80
C ASP A 227 -3.61 8.65 17.53
N VAL A 228 -4.63 9.54 17.49
CA VAL A 228 -5.51 9.71 16.32
C VAL A 228 -4.72 10.13 15.08
N LEU A 229 -3.84 11.12 15.21
CA LEU A 229 -3.05 11.66 14.11
C LEU A 229 -2.02 10.64 13.59
N ILE A 230 -1.31 9.94 14.47
CA ILE A 230 -0.32 8.92 14.10
C ILE A 230 -1.00 7.79 13.35
N ASN A 231 -2.14 7.30 13.84
CA ASN A 231 -2.90 6.25 13.17
C ASN A 231 -3.38 6.70 11.78
N GLU A 232 -3.82 7.94 11.63
CA GLU A 232 -4.20 8.47 10.33
C GLU A 232 -3.02 8.58 9.36
N LEU A 233 -1.89 9.11 9.83
CA LEU A 233 -0.68 9.20 9.00
C LEU A 233 -0.22 7.81 8.56
N ARG A 234 -0.15 6.83 9.47
CA ARG A 234 0.19 5.44 9.15
C ARG A 234 -0.77 4.84 8.12
N ARG A 235 -2.07 5.11 8.25
CA ARG A 235 -3.10 4.62 7.31
C ARG A 235 -2.92 5.22 5.92
N GLN A 236 -2.80 6.54 5.80
CA GLN A 236 -2.70 7.18 4.49
C GLN A 236 -1.35 6.92 3.82
N VAL A 237 -0.24 6.96 4.57
CA VAL A 237 1.09 6.60 4.05
C VAL A 237 1.13 5.12 3.67
N GLY A 238 0.50 4.24 4.45
CA GLY A 238 0.36 2.82 4.13
C GLY A 238 -0.38 2.58 2.84
N GLN A 239 -1.46 3.33 2.59
CA GLN A 239 -2.17 3.28 1.31
C GLN A 239 -1.29 3.79 0.15
N VAL A 240 -0.57 4.90 0.32
CA VAL A 240 0.37 5.39 -0.70
C VAL A 240 1.41 4.33 -1.05
N VAL A 241 2.07 3.74 -0.06
CA VAL A 241 3.09 2.68 -0.24
C VAL A 241 2.50 1.42 -0.88
N SER A 242 1.26 1.04 -0.54
CA SER A 242 0.62 -0.18 -1.04
C SER A 242 0.13 -0.07 -2.50
N TYR A 243 -0.31 1.13 -2.92
CA TYR A 243 -0.79 1.38 -4.29
C TYR A 243 0.30 1.88 -5.23
N ASP A 244 1.41 2.43 -4.72
CA ASP A 244 2.54 2.88 -5.53
C ASP A 244 3.07 1.78 -6.48
N PRO A 245 3.33 0.52 -6.06
CA PRO A 245 3.71 -0.57 -6.96
C PRO A 245 2.63 -0.93 -7.99
N VAL A 246 1.35 -0.77 -7.68
CA VAL A 246 0.25 -1.06 -8.62
C VAL A 246 0.30 -0.07 -9.76
N VAL A 247 0.40 1.21 -9.42
CA VAL A 247 0.47 2.29 -10.41
C VAL A 247 1.77 2.22 -11.21
N ARG A 248 2.88 1.75 -10.63
CA ARG A 248 4.10 1.47 -11.41
C ARG A 248 3.92 0.35 -12.43
N LEU A 249 3.14 -0.67 -12.09
CA LEU A 249 2.93 -1.82 -12.97
C LEU A 249 1.91 -1.49 -14.07
N HIS A 250 0.86 -0.76 -13.71
CA HIS A 250 -0.25 -0.37 -14.58
C HIS A 250 -0.55 1.13 -14.40
N PRO A 251 0.31 2.01 -14.93
CA PRO A 251 0.17 3.47 -14.76
C PRO A 251 -1.05 4.03 -15.48
N ASP A 252 -1.64 3.25 -16.37
CA ASP A 252 -2.82 3.53 -17.16
C ASP A 252 -4.10 2.84 -16.65
N GLU A 253 -4.03 2.06 -15.56
CA GLU A 253 -5.24 1.50 -14.94
C GLU A 253 -5.87 2.49 -13.94
N LEU A 254 -7.13 2.85 -14.20
CA LEU A 254 -7.85 3.88 -13.46
C LEU A 254 -7.96 3.54 -11.96
N ASP A 255 -8.24 2.30 -11.61
CA ASP A 255 -8.44 1.87 -10.22
C ASP A 255 -7.21 2.14 -9.36
N GLY A 256 -6.03 1.72 -9.80
CA GLY A 256 -4.78 1.95 -9.08
C GLY A 256 -4.48 3.45 -8.92
N VAL A 257 -4.65 4.21 -10.01
CA VAL A 257 -4.46 5.67 -10.03
C VAL A 257 -5.42 6.37 -9.08
N ASP A 258 -6.69 5.97 -9.04
CA ASP A 258 -7.70 6.60 -8.19
C ASP A 258 -7.48 6.33 -6.70
N HIS A 259 -7.07 5.11 -6.34
CA HIS A 259 -6.71 4.78 -4.97
C HIS A 259 -5.48 5.57 -4.50
N LEU A 260 -4.39 5.61 -5.29
CA LEU A 260 -3.19 6.35 -4.95
C LEU A 260 -3.47 7.86 -4.84
N ARG A 261 -4.25 8.42 -5.78
CA ARG A 261 -4.68 9.82 -5.75
C ARG A 261 -5.54 10.13 -4.53
N GLY A 262 -6.46 9.24 -4.18
CA GLY A 262 -7.30 9.37 -2.99
C GLY A 262 -6.47 9.45 -1.71
N ALA A 263 -5.54 8.51 -1.53
CA ALA A 263 -4.65 8.46 -0.37
C ALA A 263 -3.73 9.71 -0.31
N ASN A 264 -3.11 10.07 -1.43
CA ASN A 264 -2.26 11.26 -1.54
C ASN A 264 -3.04 12.56 -1.23
N GLY A 265 -4.28 12.67 -1.72
CA GLY A 265 -5.15 13.82 -1.47
C GLY A 265 -5.59 13.94 -0.01
N ARG A 266 -5.93 12.82 0.64
CA ARG A 266 -6.24 12.76 2.08
C ARG A 266 -5.03 13.16 2.91
N LEU A 267 -3.87 12.57 2.65
CA LEU A 267 -2.62 12.91 3.33
C LEU A 267 -2.27 14.40 3.21
N HIS A 268 -2.35 14.99 2.00
CA HIS A 268 -2.14 16.42 1.82
C HIS A 268 -3.19 17.27 2.56
N ALA A 269 -4.44 16.83 2.65
CA ALA A 269 -5.47 17.52 3.42
C ALA A 269 -5.20 17.46 4.94
N ASP A 270 -4.84 16.29 5.46
CA ASP A 270 -4.57 16.05 6.88
C ASP A 270 -3.36 16.86 7.35
N LEU A 271 -2.26 16.81 6.60
CA LEU A 271 -1.06 17.61 6.90
C LEU A 271 -1.34 19.11 6.94
N ARG A 272 -2.32 19.60 6.15
CA ARG A 272 -2.74 21.01 6.20
C ARG A 272 -3.72 21.31 7.33
N ALA A 273 -4.65 20.40 7.62
CA ALA A 273 -5.64 20.59 8.68
C ALA A 273 -4.99 20.61 10.06
N PHE A 274 -4.03 19.70 10.30
CA PHE A 274 -3.35 19.55 11.58
C PHE A 274 -1.98 20.21 11.65
N ALA A 275 -1.63 21.06 10.67
CA ALA A 275 -0.37 21.81 10.69
C ALA A 275 -0.05 22.49 12.04
N PRO A 276 -1.03 23.05 12.80
CA PRO A 276 -0.75 23.62 14.12
C PRO A 276 -0.27 22.64 15.19
N LEU A 277 -0.51 21.33 15.03
CA LEU A 277 -0.15 20.28 15.98
C LEU A 277 1.29 19.77 15.82
N PHE A 278 2.01 20.16 14.77
CA PHE A 278 3.39 19.74 14.53
C PHE A 278 4.40 20.76 15.07
N ALA A 279 5.46 20.28 15.75
CA ALA A 279 6.42 21.11 16.50
C ALA A 279 7.18 22.09 15.60
N THR A 280 7.69 21.57 14.49
CA THR A 280 8.05 22.34 13.30
C THR A 280 6.79 22.32 12.43
N PRO A 281 6.41 23.37 11.67
CA PRO A 281 5.52 23.11 10.53
C PRO A 281 6.19 21.93 9.83
N PRO A 282 5.49 20.83 9.56
CA PRO A 282 6.19 19.61 9.17
C PRO A 282 7.02 19.89 7.90
N LEU A 283 6.73 20.99 7.19
CA LEU A 283 7.13 21.34 5.85
C LEU A 283 7.19 22.89 5.82
N ALA A 284 8.40 23.48 5.80
CA ALA A 284 8.56 24.93 5.72
C ALA A 284 8.17 25.41 4.32
N SER A 285 7.20 26.33 4.25
CA SER A 285 6.88 27.06 3.03
C SER A 285 7.98 28.08 2.76
N GLY A 286 8.86 27.77 1.81
CA GLY A 286 9.68 28.80 1.18
C GLY A 286 8.78 29.73 0.37
N GLY A 287 8.78 31.02 0.74
CA GLY A 287 8.30 32.10 -0.13
C GLY A 287 7.19 32.98 0.46
N GLY A 288 7.58 34.19 0.91
CA GLY A 288 6.67 35.33 1.03
C GLY A 288 6.26 35.72 2.44
N ARG A 289 7.12 36.48 3.14
CA ARG A 289 6.68 37.35 4.25
C ARG A 289 5.59 38.30 3.75
N ARG A 290 4.39 38.23 4.32
CA ARG A 290 3.52 39.39 4.53
C ARG A 290 3.02 39.38 5.99
N PRO A 291 3.10 40.50 6.71
CA PRO A 291 2.71 40.53 8.12
C PRO A 291 1.19 40.58 8.23
N ALA A 292 0.57 39.46 8.61
CA ALA A 292 -0.81 39.50 9.09
C ALA A 292 -0.82 39.94 10.56
N ARG A 293 -1.57 41.01 10.83
CA ARG A 293 -1.84 41.53 12.17
C ARG A 293 -2.46 40.46 13.06
N ARG A 294 -2.10 40.53 14.35
CA ARG A 294 -2.42 39.60 15.42
C ARG A 294 -3.91 39.58 15.78
N SER A 295 -4.38 38.37 16.10
CA SER A 295 -5.32 38.06 17.19
C SER A 295 -4.75 36.78 17.85
N ALA A 296 -3.82 36.88 18.82
CA ALA A 296 -4.01 36.64 20.26
C ALA A 296 -5.14 35.61 20.58
N SER A 297 -4.97 34.53 21.35
CA SER A 297 -3.91 34.12 22.29
C SER A 297 -3.97 32.62 22.54
N LEU A 298 -2.82 31.94 22.45
CA LEU A 298 -2.38 30.74 23.18
C LEU A 298 -0.96 30.49 22.65
N LEU A 299 0.03 30.32 23.53
CA LEU A 299 1.49 30.14 23.30
C LEU A 299 2.34 31.29 23.83
N GLY A 300 2.64 31.21 25.13
CA GLY A 300 3.83 31.83 25.73
C GLY A 300 4.95 30.80 25.87
N ALA A 301 6.15 31.20 25.44
CA ALA A 301 7.48 30.67 25.77
C ALA A 301 7.84 29.20 25.43
N ALA A 302 8.67 29.04 24.40
CA ALA A 302 10.00 28.42 24.49
C ALA A 302 10.67 28.49 23.11
N ARG A 303 11.63 29.40 22.94
CA ARG A 303 12.45 29.52 21.74
C ARG A 303 13.60 28.51 21.87
N VAL A 304 13.36 27.27 21.48
CA VAL A 304 14.43 26.29 21.27
C VAL A 304 14.94 26.44 19.85
N ALA A 305 16.26 26.52 19.68
CA ALA A 305 16.91 26.62 18.38
C ALA A 305 16.44 25.48 17.46
N ALA A 306 15.98 25.82 16.26
CA ALA A 306 15.50 24.84 15.29
C ALA A 306 16.67 24.03 14.72
N PRO A 307 16.63 22.69 14.73
CA PRO A 307 17.59 21.88 13.99
C PRO A 307 17.34 22.01 12.47
N ALA A 308 18.37 21.68 11.68
CA ALA A 308 18.37 21.79 10.22
C ALA A 308 17.12 21.13 9.58
N PRO A 309 16.56 21.73 8.52
CA PRO A 309 15.44 21.15 7.78
C PRO A 309 15.82 19.75 7.25
N PRO A 310 14.85 18.84 7.08
CA PRO A 310 15.12 17.56 6.43
C PRO A 310 15.75 17.80 5.05
N PRO A 311 16.60 16.90 4.55
CA PRO A 311 17.38 17.08 3.32
C PRO A 311 16.55 17.11 2.02
N PHE A 312 15.23 17.23 2.12
CA PHE A 312 14.29 17.14 1.01
C PHE A 312 13.52 18.47 0.88
N GLY A 313 13.21 18.88 -0.36
CA GLY A 313 12.36 20.05 -0.63
C GLY A 313 10.96 19.94 0.01
N ASP A 314 10.13 20.97 -0.10
CA ASP A 314 8.78 21.02 0.52
C ASP A 314 7.93 19.77 0.15
N PRO A 315 7.67 18.84 1.08
CA PRO A 315 6.92 17.63 0.76
C PRO A 315 5.45 17.92 0.42
N LEU A 316 4.87 19.06 0.81
CA LEU A 316 3.56 19.45 0.28
C LEU A 316 3.64 19.70 -1.23
N GLU A 317 4.75 20.29 -1.71
CA GLU A 317 4.95 20.48 -3.14
C GLU A 317 5.17 19.15 -3.85
N SER A 318 5.92 18.21 -3.26
CA SER A 318 6.05 16.86 -3.81
C SER A 318 4.71 16.13 -3.89
N LEU A 319 3.85 16.21 -2.85
CA LEU A 319 2.49 15.67 -2.86
C LEU A 319 1.59 16.35 -3.92
N ARG A 320 1.77 17.66 -4.15
CA ARG A 320 1.06 18.40 -5.21
C ARG A 320 1.55 17.99 -6.59
N ARG A 321 2.86 17.81 -6.78
CA ARG A 321 3.43 17.30 -8.03
C ARG A 321 2.86 15.93 -8.36
N LEU A 322 2.86 15.00 -7.40
CA LEU A 322 2.23 13.69 -7.55
C LEU A 322 0.73 13.79 -7.88
N SER A 323 -0.01 14.68 -7.19
CA SER A 323 -1.43 14.92 -7.47
C SER A 323 -1.67 15.37 -8.92
N ARG A 324 -0.85 16.31 -9.42
CA ARG A 324 -0.96 16.83 -10.78
C ARG A 324 -0.72 15.73 -11.81
N THR A 325 0.32 14.92 -11.62
CA THR A 325 0.66 13.83 -12.54
C THR A 325 -0.40 12.72 -12.53
N LEU A 326 -0.93 12.36 -11.36
CA LEU A 326 -2.06 11.41 -11.27
C LEU A 326 -3.33 11.94 -11.97
N LEU A 327 -3.61 13.24 -11.87
CA LEU A 327 -4.75 13.87 -12.57
C LEU A 327 -4.57 13.90 -14.09
N ALA A 328 -3.33 14.07 -14.58
CA ALA A 328 -3.02 14.06 -16.01
C ALA A 328 -3.33 12.69 -16.65
N VAL A 329 -3.21 11.60 -15.89
CA VAL A 329 -3.63 10.26 -16.31
C VAL A 329 -5.14 10.08 -16.16
N ARG A 330 -5.66 10.35 -14.96
CA ARG A 330 -7.04 10.03 -14.60
C ARG A 330 -8.07 10.79 -15.44
N THR A 331 -7.83 12.08 -15.68
CA THR A 331 -8.82 12.96 -16.32
C THR A 331 -9.19 12.48 -17.73
N PRO A 332 -8.24 12.27 -18.66
CA PRO A 332 -8.58 11.73 -19.97
C PRO A 332 -9.19 10.32 -19.90
N GLN A 333 -8.76 9.45 -18.97
CA GLN A 333 -9.33 8.11 -18.82
C GLN A 333 -10.80 8.12 -18.41
N VAL A 334 -11.17 8.98 -17.46
CA VAL A 334 -12.58 9.14 -17.05
C VAL A 334 -13.41 9.69 -18.21
N LEU A 335 -12.86 10.58 -19.03
CA LEU A 335 -13.53 11.07 -20.23
C LEU A 335 -13.72 9.94 -21.26
N ARG A 336 -12.73 9.06 -21.45
CA ARG A 336 -12.87 7.88 -22.32
C ARG A 336 -13.95 6.92 -21.82
N GLN A 337 -13.99 6.64 -20.52
CA GLN A 337 -15.03 5.79 -19.93
C GLN A 337 -16.42 6.39 -20.18
N ARG A 338 -16.60 7.70 -19.95
CA ARG A 338 -17.86 8.39 -20.21
C ARG A 338 -18.23 8.42 -21.69
N LEU A 339 -17.24 8.53 -22.58
CA LEU A 339 -17.44 8.48 -24.03
C LEU A 339 -17.93 7.10 -24.48
N ALA A 340 -17.35 6.04 -23.92
CA ALA A 340 -17.79 4.66 -24.16
C ALA A 340 -19.22 4.43 -23.64
N GLU A 341 -19.51 4.88 -22.41
CA GLU A 341 -20.86 4.82 -21.84
C GLU A 341 -21.88 5.60 -22.68
N ALA A 342 -21.49 6.74 -23.26
CA ALA A 342 -22.33 7.47 -24.21
C ALA A 342 -22.57 6.64 -25.48
N GLY A 343 -21.52 6.12 -26.12
CA GLY A 343 -21.63 5.31 -27.33
C GLY A 343 -22.52 4.06 -27.17
N ASP A 344 -22.58 3.49 -25.97
CA ASP A 344 -23.48 2.38 -25.60
C ASP A 344 -24.97 2.81 -25.46
N GLY A 345 -25.32 4.07 -25.72
CA GLY A 345 -26.67 4.60 -25.57
C GLY A 345 -27.10 4.87 -24.12
N LYS A 346 -26.18 4.81 -23.14
CA LYS A 346 -26.50 5.02 -21.72
C LYS A 346 -26.63 6.50 -21.34
N ILE A 347 -26.23 7.40 -22.24
CA ILE A 347 -26.39 8.85 -22.09
C ILE A 347 -27.24 9.35 -23.25
N SER A 348 -28.39 9.96 -22.96
CA SER A 348 -29.38 10.46 -23.93
C SER A 348 -28.84 11.46 -24.97
N ALA A 349 -27.60 11.93 -24.81
CA ALA A 349 -26.91 12.82 -25.76
C ALA A 349 -26.18 12.07 -26.90
N ALA A 350 -26.10 10.73 -26.84
CA ALA A 350 -25.33 9.92 -27.78
C ALA A 350 -25.99 9.72 -29.16
N GLU A 351 -27.31 9.91 -29.27
CA GLU A 351 -28.03 9.90 -30.55
C GLU A 351 -27.57 11.05 -31.48
N ALA A 352 -26.80 12.02 -30.97
CA ALA A 352 -26.35 13.21 -31.69
C ALA A 352 -24.88 13.20 -32.14
N LEU A 353 -24.08 12.17 -31.83
CA LEU A 353 -22.63 12.17 -32.10
C LEU A 353 -22.22 11.11 -33.13
N ASP A 354 -21.55 11.57 -34.19
CA ASP A 354 -20.97 10.74 -35.25
C ASP A 354 -19.97 9.71 -34.67
N PRO A 355 -20.12 8.40 -34.95
CA PRO A 355 -19.18 7.36 -34.52
C PRO A 355 -17.71 7.62 -34.89
N GLU A 356 -17.45 8.29 -36.01
CA GLU A 356 -16.08 8.67 -36.42
C GLU A 356 -15.50 9.73 -35.47
N VAL A 357 -16.32 10.69 -35.05
CA VAL A 357 -15.93 11.71 -34.07
C VAL A 357 -15.66 11.07 -32.71
N LEU A 358 -16.50 10.14 -32.27
CA LEU A 358 -16.29 9.39 -31.02
C LEU A 358 -14.96 8.61 -31.06
N THR A 359 -14.67 7.94 -32.16
CA THR A 359 -13.41 7.20 -32.36
C THR A 359 -12.20 8.13 -32.30
N ARG A 360 -12.27 9.29 -32.96
CA ARG A 360 -11.19 10.28 -32.96
C ARG A 360 -10.98 10.91 -31.58
N LEU A 361 -12.05 11.21 -30.85
CA LEU A 361 -11.98 11.71 -29.47
C LEU A 361 -11.36 10.67 -28.53
N ASP A 362 -11.75 9.40 -28.64
CA ASP A 362 -11.16 8.32 -27.83
C ASP A 362 -9.65 8.20 -28.09
N ALA A 363 -9.24 8.26 -29.36
CA ALA A 363 -7.83 8.20 -29.74
C ALA A 363 -7.02 9.38 -29.16
N VAL A 364 -7.56 10.61 -29.23
CA VAL A 364 -6.91 11.81 -28.65
C VAL A 364 -6.80 11.70 -27.13
N LEU A 365 -7.88 11.32 -26.44
CA LEU A 365 -7.87 11.12 -25.00
C LEU A 365 -6.92 9.99 -24.58
N GLY A 366 -6.86 8.90 -25.36
CA GLY A 366 -5.94 7.80 -25.18
C GLY A 366 -4.48 8.26 -25.29
N ALA A 367 -4.16 9.11 -26.27
CA ALA A 367 -2.84 9.70 -26.40
C ALA A 367 -2.49 10.60 -25.21
N ILE A 368 -3.40 11.47 -24.75
CA ILE A 368 -3.17 12.33 -23.57
C ILE A 368 -2.94 11.48 -22.32
N ALA A 369 -3.75 10.45 -22.10
CA ALA A 369 -3.59 9.51 -20.99
C ALA A 369 -2.23 8.79 -21.04
N GLY A 370 -1.81 8.35 -22.24
CA GLY A 370 -0.52 7.70 -22.46
C GLY A 370 0.68 8.60 -22.12
N HIS A 371 0.65 9.87 -22.50
CA HIS A 371 1.69 10.83 -22.10
C HIS A 371 1.71 11.05 -20.58
N GLY A 372 0.53 11.23 -19.97
CA GLY A 372 0.42 11.33 -18.51
C GLY A 372 0.97 10.09 -17.80
N ALA A 373 0.74 8.90 -18.33
CA ALA A 373 1.20 7.64 -17.75
C ALA A 373 2.73 7.49 -17.85
N ALA A 374 3.32 7.97 -18.94
CA ALA A 374 4.77 8.05 -19.10
C ALA A 374 5.40 9.03 -18.08
N ASP A 375 4.82 10.23 -17.93
CA ASP A 375 5.26 11.22 -16.93
C ASP A 375 5.12 10.69 -15.50
N LEU A 376 4.03 9.97 -15.22
CA LEU A 376 3.80 9.32 -13.93
C LEU A 376 4.86 8.26 -13.67
N SER A 377 5.11 7.39 -14.63
CA SER A 377 6.14 6.35 -14.53
C SER A 377 7.52 6.94 -14.25
N ALA A 378 7.88 8.03 -14.95
CA ALA A 378 9.15 8.74 -14.74
C ALA A 378 9.21 9.42 -13.36
N LEU A 379 8.12 10.06 -12.91
CA LEU A 379 8.03 10.66 -11.58
C LEU A 379 8.24 9.62 -10.49
N LEU A 380 7.53 8.49 -10.55
CA LEU A 380 7.54 7.48 -9.49
C LEU A 380 8.94 6.88 -9.27
N VAL A 381 9.79 6.79 -10.30
CA VAL A 381 11.17 6.27 -10.16
C VAL A 381 12.20 7.36 -9.86
N SER A 382 11.81 8.63 -9.81
CA SER A 382 12.73 9.76 -9.60
C SER A 382 13.17 9.90 -8.13
N ASP A 383 14.39 10.38 -7.91
CA ASP A 383 14.94 10.62 -6.57
C ASP A 383 14.02 11.51 -5.71
N PRO A 384 13.38 12.59 -6.23
CA PRO A 384 12.43 13.37 -5.45
C PRO A 384 11.22 12.57 -4.93
N HIS A 385 10.73 11.60 -5.69
CA HIS A 385 9.61 10.75 -5.26
C HIS A 385 10.07 9.71 -4.25
N ILE A 386 11.24 9.12 -4.44
CA ILE A 386 11.85 8.19 -3.47
C ILE A 386 12.08 8.91 -2.13
N ALA A 387 12.62 10.13 -2.17
CA ALA A 387 12.77 11.00 -1.02
C ALA A 387 11.44 11.35 -0.34
N LEU A 388 10.39 11.62 -1.13
CA LEU A 388 9.04 11.82 -0.59
C LEU A 388 8.58 10.58 0.19
N LEU A 389 8.70 9.38 -0.37
CA LEU A 389 8.28 8.15 0.31
C LEU A 389 9.04 7.95 1.63
N ASP A 390 10.35 8.19 1.65
CA ASP A 390 11.17 8.05 2.87
C ASP A 390 10.80 9.09 3.93
N GLY A 391 10.56 10.33 3.52
CA GLY A 391 10.06 11.38 4.40
C GLY A 391 8.68 11.07 4.98
N LEU A 392 7.75 10.56 4.16
CA LEU A 392 6.42 10.17 4.62
C LEU A 392 6.45 9.01 5.61
N VAL A 393 7.25 7.97 5.34
CA VAL A 393 7.44 6.85 6.27
C VAL A 393 8.05 7.33 7.58
N THR A 394 9.06 8.21 7.52
CA THR A 394 9.67 8.81 8.71
C THR A 394 8.65 9.59 9.55
N VAL A 395 7.85 10.44 8.92
CA VAL A 395 6.81 11.24 9.59
C VAL A 395 5.71 10.35 10.19
N ALA A 396 5.29 9.29 9.49
CA ALA A 396 4.28 8.37 10.01
C ALA A 396 4.80 7.47 11.15
N ARG A 397 6.10 7.17 11.16
CA ARG A 397 6.75 6.38 12.22
C ARG A 397 6.85 7.16 13.53
N ALA A 398 7.34 8.40 13.45
CA ALA A 398 7.64 9.22 14.61
C ALA A 398 7.44 10.71 14.29
N PRO A 399 6.19 11.21 14.23
CA PRO A 399 5.94 12.61 13.94
C PRO A 399 6.40 13.48 15.10
N ARG A 400 6.97 14.65 14.79
CA ARG A 400 7.33 15.66 15.79
C ARG A 400 6.12 16.53 16.09
N LEU A 401 5.49 16.28 17.23
CA LEU A 401 4.25 16.93 17.63
C LEU A 401 4.47 17.98 18.73
N ARG A 402 3.55 18.95 18.83
CA ARG A 402 3.50 19.96 19.90
C ARG A 402 2.76 19.42 21.12
N HIS A 403 2.90 20.13 22.24
CA HIS A 403 2.15 19.87 23.47
C HIS A 403 0.66 19.65 23.26
N LEU A 404 0.02 20.45 22.40
CA LEU A 404 -1.42 20.32 22.11
C LEU A 404 -1.82 18.95 21.54
N ALA A 405 -0.90 18.22 20.90
CA ALA A 405 -1.19 16.87 20.42
C ALA A 405 -1.20 15.82 21.55
N HIS A 406 -0.65 16.15 22.72
CA HIS A 406 -0.62 15.28 23.89
C HIS A 406 -1.81 15.50 24.84
N GLU A 407 -2.75 16.37 24.45
CA GLU A 407 -4.02 16.54 25.14
C GLU A 407 -5.05 15.49 24.67
N PRO A 408 -6.12 15.23 25.46
CA PRO A 408 -7.19 14.34 25.07
C PRO A 408 -7.83 14.72 23.73
N ALA A 409 -7.98 13.77 22.81
CA ALA A 409 -8.62 14.01 21.52
C ALA A 409 -10.06 14.51 21.69
N THR A 410 -10.73 14.10 22.77
CA THR A 410 -12.07 14.53 23.19
C THR A 410 -12.20 16.02 23.46
N GLU A 411 -11.10 16.71 23.79
CA GLU A 411 -11.09 18.16 23.99
C GLU A 411 -10.65 18.90 22.72
N ILE A 412 -9.62 18.37 22.04
CA ILE A 412 -9.01 19.05 20.88
C ILE A 412 -9.86 18.96 19.63
N LEU A 413 -10.46 17.81 19.33
CA LEU A 413 -11.22 17.60 18.10
C LEU A 413 -12.46 18.51 18.02
N PRO A 414 -13.29 18.66 19.08
CA PRO A 414 -14.41 19.61 19.05
C PRO A 414 -13.96 21.07 18.87
N ALA A 415 -12.88 21.49 19.54
CA ALA A 415 -12.36 22.85 19.40
C ALA A 415 -11.85 23.16 17.98
N LEU A 416 -11.16 22.19 17.36
CA LEU A 416 -10.78 22.29 15.95
C LEU A 416 -12.01 22.32 15.05
N ALA A 417 -13.01 21.48 15.30
CA ALA A 417 -14.24 21.41 14.50
C ALA A 417 -15.00 22.73 14.52
N ALA A 418 -15.13 23.36 15.70
CA ALA A 418 -15.72 24.69 15.83
C ALA A 418 -14.98 25.74 14.96
N THR A 419 -13.64 25.73 15.00
CA THR A 419 -12.82 26.65 14.18
C THR A 419 -13.02 26.43 12.68
N PHE A 420 -13.14 25.18 12.23
CA PHE A 420 -13.40 24.88 10.81
C PHE A 420 -14.85 25.19 10.41
N TRP A 421 -15.80 25.01 11.32
CA TRP A 421 -17.19 25.38 11.13
C TRP A 421 -17.35 26.88 10.94
N GLU A 422 -16.79 27.71 11.83
CA GLU A 422 -16.84 29.17 11.69
C GLU A 422 -16.32 29.66 10.34
N ARG A 423 -15.20 29.08 9.87
CA ARG A 423 -14.64 29.38 8.55
C ARG A 423 -15.55 28.97 7.41
N LEU A 424 -16.23 27.83 7.53
CA LEU A 424 -17.19 27.37 6.54
C LEU A 424 -18.44 28.25 6.54
N SER A 425 -19.04 28.52 7.69
CA SER A 425 -20.20 29.39 7.84
C SER A 425 -19.93 30.75 7.24
N HIS A 426 -18.80 31.38 7.61
CA HIS A 426 -18.42 32.67 7.04
C HIS A 426 -18.24 32.63 5.52
N ALA A 427 -17.65 31.55 4.98
CA ALA A 427 -17.51 31.40 3.53
C ALA A 427 -18.86 31.23 2.83
N VAL A 428 -19.79 30.50 3.43
CA VAL A 428 -21.13 30.23 2.87
C VAL A 428 -22.05 31.45 2.97
N ASP A 429 -22.02 32.20 4.06
CA ASP A 429 -22.84 33.40 4.26
C ASP A 429 -22.58 34.48 3.18
N GLN A 430 -21.35 34.50 2.67
CA GLN A 430 -20.91 35.41 1.61
C GLN A 430 -21.18 34.89 0.20
N LEU A 431 -21.65 33.64 0.03
CA LEU A 431 -21.96 33.09 -1.27
C LEU A 431 -23.33 33.55 -1.78
N ARG A 432 -23.37 33.80 -3.08
CA ARG A 432 -24.56 34.04 -3.89
C ARG A 432 -24.50 33.12 -5.12
N PRO A 433 -25.63 32.81 -5.78
CA PRO A 433 -25.61 32.00 -7.00
C PRO A 433 -24.63 32.51 -8.07
N GLU A 434 -24.45 33.83 -8.15
CA GLU A 434 -23.59 34.53 -9.10
C GLU A 434 -22.15 34.75 -8.59
N SER A 435 -21.82 34.25 -7.39
CA SER A 435 -20.47 34.38 -6.83
C SER A 435 -19.41 33.80 -7.75
N GLU A 436 -18.23 34.43 -7.73
CA GLU A 436 -17.09 34.04 -8.56
C GLU A 436 -16.70 32.57 -8.29
N PRO A 437 -16.27 31.79 -9.30
CA PRO A 437 -15.84 30.40 -9.13
C PRO A 437 -14.74 30.22 -8.07
N GLY A 438 -13.96 31.26 -7.78
CA GLY A 438 -12.99 31.27 -6.67
C GLY A 438 -13.64 31.15 -5.29
N GLN A 439 -14.75 31.86 -5.06
CA GLN A 439 -15.48 31.85 -3.78
C GLN A 439 -16.11 30.48 -3.52
N TRP A 440 -16.80 29.93 -4.53
CA TRP A 440 -17.35 28.57 -4.48
C TRP A 440 -16.27 27.51 -4.20
N ARG A 441 -15.09 27.63 -4.84
CA ARG A 441 -13.95 26.72 -4.57
C ARG A 441 -13.42 26.83 -3.14
N SER A 442 -13.39 28.04 -2.58
CA SER A 442 -12.98 28.29 -1.19
C SER A 442 -13.95 27.64 -0.20
N ALA A 443 -15.25 27.90 -0.33
CA ALA A 443 -16.28 27.30 0.52
C ALA A 443 -16.28 25.76 0.43
N ARG A 444 -16.16 25.20 -0.78
CA ARG A 444 -16.04 23.75 -0.97
C ARG A 444 -14.80 23.17 -0.27
N THR A 445 -13.69 23.92 -0.26
CA THR A 445 -12.47 23.50 0.42
C THR A 445 -12.63 23.55 1.95
N ALA A 446 -13.30 24.57 2.48
CA ALA A 446 -13.65 24.65 3.90
C ALA A 446 -14.55 23.48 4.31
N ALA A 447 -15.60 23.19 3.53
CA ALA A 447 -16.53 22.08 3.77
C ALA A 447 -15.82 20.72 3.78
N ARG A 448 -14.93 20.49 2.80
CA ARG A 448 -14.13 19.26 2.74
C ARG A 448 -13.20 19.10 3.93
N ARG A 449 -12.61 20.18 4.44
CA ARG A 449 -11.74 20.13 5.63
C ARG A 449 -12.52 19.78 6.89
N LEU A 450 -13.69 20.38 7.08
CA LEU A 450 -14.54 20.06 8.22
C LEU A 450 -15.02 18.61 8.15
N SER A 451 -15.56 18.18 7.01
CA SER A 451 -15.99 16.78 6.80
C SER A 451 -14.85 15.80 7.06
N ARG A 452 -13.63 16.13 6.61
CA ARG A 452 -12.45 15.32 6.88
C ARG A 452 -12.11 15.25 8.37
N LEU A 453 -12.16 16.36 9.09
CA LEU A 453 -11.93 16.37 10.53
C LEU A 453 -12.95 15.51 11.27
N CYS A 454 -14.24 15.58 10.92
CA CYS A 454 -15.28 14.74 11.52
C CYS A 454 -15.02 13.24 11.29
N GLN A 455 -14.62 12.85 10.07
CA GLN A 455 -14.23 11.46 9.76
C GLN A 455 -13.05 10.98 10.62
N LEU A 456 -12.11 11.87 10.95
CA LEU A 456 -10.97 11.54 11.81
C LEU A 456 -11.32 11.52 13.29
N ALA A 457 -12.39 12.24 13.67
CA ALA A 457 -12.90 12.25 15.02
C ALA A 457 -13.73 11.00 15.35
N GLU A 458 -14.34 10.35 14.35
CA GLU A 458 -15.21 9.19 14.54
C GLU A 458 -14.56 8.04 15.35
N PRO A 459 -13.29 7.63 15.11
CA PRO A 459 -12.65 6.60 15.94
C PRO A 459 -12.41 7.01 17.41
N ALA A 460 -12.36 8.31 17.70
CA ALA A 460 -12.07 8.84 19.04
C ALA A 460 -13.33 9.27 19.81
N LEU A 461 -14.35 9.77 19.10
CA LEU A 461 -15.57 10.34 19.71
C LEU A 461 -16.83 9.50 19.45
N GLY A 462 -16.74 8.47 18.60
CA GLY A 462 -17.89 7.63 18.23
C GLY A 462 -19.04 8.45 17.64
N GLU A 463 -20.25 8.25 18.15
CA GLU A 463 -21.46 8.94 17.70
C GLU A 463 -21.37 10.46 17.81
N ARG A 464 -20.61 11.00 18.77
CA ARG A 464 -20.47 12.47 18.93
C ARG A 464 -19.75 13.16 17.76
N ALA A 465 -19.09 12.40 16.87
CA ALA A 465 -18.46 12.93 15.66
C ALA A 465 -19.41 13.07 14.46
N ARG A 466 -20.53 12.34 14.47
CA ARG A 466 -21.54 12.35 13.40
C ARG A 466 -22.57 13.43 13.68
#